data_AF-A0A392T4I9-F1
#
_entry.id   AF-A0A392T4I9-F1
#
_cell.length_a   1.000
_cell.length_b   1.000
_cell.length_c   1.000
_cell.angle_alpha   90.00
_cell.angle_beta   90.00
_cell.angle_gamma   90.00
#
_symmetry.space_group_name_H-M   'P 1'
#
loop_
_entity.id
_entity.type
_entity.pdbx_description
1 polymer ?
#
loop_
_entity_poly.entity_id
_entity_poly.type
_entity_poly.pdbx_seq_one_letter_code
_entity_poly.pdbx_strand_id
1 'polypeptide(L)'
;MRKCPNHNIDDMEHMQILTGGMKIQHRMHLDASAGGSITLKTDEEVKELIEQMCQNEYNMNNEKSTKTPGVLQLDKETAYLKEIDV
;
A
#
# COMPACT_ATOMS: atom_id res chain seq x y z
N MET A 1 7.70 -37.37 3.82
CA MET A 1 7.41 -36.10 3.13
C MET A 1 8.71 -35.38 2.86
N ARG A 2 9.05 -35.07 1.59
CA ARG A 2 10.21 -34.23 1.27
C ARG A 2 9.86 -32.81 1.68
N LYS A 3 10.48 -32.30 2.75
CA LYS A 3 10.44 -30.87 3.07
C LYS A 3 11.13 -30.15 1.91
N CYS A 4 10.43 -29.23 1.24
CA CYS A 4 11.04 -28.37 0.23
C CYS A 4 12.24 -27.62 0.84
N PRO A 5 13.25 -27.21 0.05
CA PRO A 5 14.42 -26.50 0.57
C PRO A 5 14.07 -25.29 1.45
N ASN A 6 12.92 -24.68 1.18
CA ASN A 6 12.42 -23.47 1.81
C ASN A 6 11.42 -23.73 2.96
N HIS A 7 11.33 -24.96 3.46
CA HIS A 7 10.27 -25.36 4.40
C HIS A 7 10.36 -24.67 5.78
N ASN A 8 11.48 -24.01 6.10
CA ASN A 8 11.64 -23.26 7.36
C ASN A 8 12.17 -21.83 7.11
N ILE A 9 11.81 -21.20 5.99
CA ILE A 9 12.10 -19.77 5.83
C ILE A 9 11.19 -19.03 6.81
N ASP A 10 11.80 -18.26 7.71
CA ASP A 10 11.05 -17.43 8.66
C ASP A 10 10.47 -16.20 7.96
N ASP A 11 9.45 -15.59 8.56
CA ASP A 11 8.71 -14.49 7.94
C ASP A 11 9.60 -13.27 7.63
N MET A 12 10.59 -12.98 8.47
CA MET A 12 11.56 -11.91 8.24
C MET A 12 12.44 -12.21 7.02
N GLU A 13 12.88 -13.45 6.85
CA GLU A 13 13.67 -13.86 5.69
C GLU A 13 12.83 -13.86 4.40
N HIS A 14 11.55 -14.26 4.46
CA HIS A 14 10.62 -14.07 3.35
C HIS A 14 10.49 -12.59 2.96
N MET A 15 10.40 -11.70 3.94
CA MET A 15 10.29 -10.27 3.69
C MET A 15 11.56 -9.69 3.05
N GLN A 16 12.73 -10.14 3.49
CA GLN A 16 14.00 -9.71 2.89
C GLN A 16 14.15 -10.20 1.45
N ILE A 17 13.78 -11.46 1.17
CA ILE A 17 13.79 -12.01 -0.19
C ILE A 17 12.82 -11.25 -1.09
N LEU A 18 11.60 -10.99 -0.60
CA LEU A 18 10.59 -10.22 -1.32
C LEU A 18 11.10 -8.82 -1.67
N THR A 19 11.54 -8.06 -0.67
CA THR A 19 11.98 -6.66 -0.83
C THR A 19 13.29 -6.54 -1.61
N GLY A 20 14.20 -7.49 -1.48
CA GLY A 20 15.45 -7.57 -2.24
C GLY A 20 15.23 -7.93 -3.72
N GLY A 21 14.17 -8.68 -4.04
CA GLY A 21 13.81 -9.04 -5.42
C GLY A 21 13.01 -7.96 -6.16
N MET A 22 12.52 -6.92 -5.47
CA MET A 22 11.72 -5.86 -6.08
C MET A 22 12.56 -4.87 -6.89
N LYS A 23 12.00 -4.37 -7.99
CA LYS A 23 12.57 -3.23 -8.71
C LYS A 23 12.60 -1.99 -7.79
N ILE A 24 13.66 -1.20 -7.89
CA ILE A 24 13.90 0.01 -7.06
C ILE A 24 12.68 0.93 -6.99
N GLN A 25 12.00 1.14 -8.13
CA GLN A 25 10.81 1.99 -8.19
C GLN A 25 9.66 1.47 -7.30
N HIS A 26 9.43 0.17 -7.27
CA HIS A 26 8.38 -0.42 -6.44
C HIS A 26 8.77 -0.41 -4.96
N ARG A 27 10.05 -0.64 -4.66
CA ARG A 27 10.59 -0.53 -3.30
C ARG A 27 10.44 0.90 -2.75
N MET A 28 10.67 1.92 -3.58
CA MET A 28 10.52 3.32 -3.18
C MET A 28 9.08 3.68 -2.82
N HIS A 29 8.09 3.22 -3.61
CA HIS A 29 6.67 3.43 -3.26
C HIS A 29 6.33 2.73 -1.94
N LEU A 30 6.83 1.51 -1.77
CA LEU A 30 6.59 0.74 -0.55
C LEU A 30 7.22 1.41 0.69
N ASP A 31 8.46 1.89 0.58
CA ASP A 31 9.13 2.64 1.65
C ASP A 31 8.38 3.95 1.97
N ALA A 32 7.91 4.68 0.96
CA ALA A 32 7.12 5.90 1.17
C ALA A 32 5.79 5.61 1.88
N SER A 33 5.07 4.56 1.47
CA SER A 33 3.83 4.12 2.11
C SER A 33 4.04 3.58 3.53
N ALA A 34 5.21 3.00 3.82
CA ALA A 34 5.60 2.58 5.16
C ALA A 34 6.04 3.73 6.07
N GLY A 35 6.24 4.95 5.53
CA GLY A 35 6.78 6.09 6.27
C GLY A 35 8.28 5.99 6.59
N GLY A 36 9.01 5.16 5.85
CA GLY A 36 10.41 4.80 6.14
C GLY A 36 10.77 3.50 5.45
N SER A 37 11.94 2.92 5.74
CA SER A 37 12.32 1.68 5.06
C SER A 37 11.44 0.51 5.48
N ILE A 38 10.83 -0.18 4.52
CA ILE A 38 9.95 -1.34 4.75
C ILE A 38 10.67 -2.50 5.46
N THR A 39 11.99 -2.60 5.32
CA THR A 39 12.80 -3.64 5.96
C THR A 39 12.98 -3.42 7.46
N LEU A 40 12.58 -2.26 7.98
CA LEU A 40 12.61 -1.93 9.42
C LEU A 40 11.26 -2.16 10.10
N LYS A 41 10.23 -2.52 9.33
CA LYS A 41 8.89 -2.79 9.81
C LYS A 41 8.78 -4.22 10.32
N THR A 42 7.85 -4.44 11.24
CA THR A 42 7.48 -5.79 11.68
C THR A 42 6.76 -6.54 10.55
N ASP A 43 6.83 -7.87 10.58
CA ASP A 43 6.14 -8.77 9.64
C ASP A 43 4.64 -8.45 9.52
N GLU A 44 4.00 -8.17 10.66
CA GLU A 44 2.58 -7.84 10.71
C GLU A 44 2.26 -6.49 10.05
N GLU A 45 3.09 -5.46 10.30
CA GLU A 45 2.94 -4.16 9.63
C GLU A 45 3.15 -4.24 8.12
N VAL A 46 4.11 -5.05 7.65
CA VAL A 46 4.32 -5.18 6.20
C VAL A 46 3.16 -5.90 5.55
N LYS A 47 2.62 -6.94 6.20
CA LYS A 47 1.45 -7.66 5.69
C LYS A 47 0.24 -6.73 5.58
N GLU A 48 -0.06 -5.96 6.62
CA GLU A 48 -1.15 -4.99 6.61
C GLU A 48 -0.96 -3.95 5.49
N LEU A 49 0.27 -3.45 5.31
CA LEU A 49 0.56 -2.48 4.27
C LEU A 49 0.31 -3.05 2.87
N ILE A 50 0.74 -4.29 2.60
CA ILE A 50 0.51 -4.96 1.32
C ILE A 50 -1.00 -5.15 1.08
N GLU A 51 -1.74 -5.60 2.09
CA GLU A 51 -3.19 -5.76 2.00
C GLU A 51 -3.90 -4.42 1.72
N GLN A 52 -3.50 -3.34 2.42
CA GLN A 52 -4.01 -1.99 2.17
C GLN A 52 -3.69 -1.50 0.75
N MET A 53 -2.50 -1.76 0.23
CA MET A 53 -2.14 -1.39 -1.15
C MET A 53 -3.02 -2.12 -2.17
N CYS A 54 -3.26 -3.42 -1.97
CA CYS A 54 -4.17 -4.19 -2.83
C CYS A 54 -5.62 -3.70 -2.74
N GLN A 55 -6.10 -3.38 -1.53
CA GLN A 55 -7.45 -2.86 -1.33
C GLN A 55 -7.62 -1.46 -1.92
N ASN A 56 -6.61 -0.61 -1.81
CA ASN A 56 -6.59 0.73 -2.41
C ASN A 56 -6.67 0.65 -3.94
N GLU A 57 -5.96 -0.29 -4.57
CA GLU A 57 -6.04 -0.50 -6.03
C GLU A 57 -7.44 -0.94 -6.45
N TYR A 58 -8.06 -1.85 -5.70
CA TYR A 58 -9.44 -2.30 -5.94
C TYR A 58 -10.45 -1.17 -5.79
N ASN A 59 -10.38 -0.40 -4.70
CA ASN A 59 -11.27 0.72 -4.44
C ASN A 59 -11.11 1.83 -5.50
N MET A 60 -9.87 2.17 -5.87
CA MET A 60 -9.59 3.18 -6.89
C MET A 60 -10.12 2.77 -8.27
N ASN A 61 -10.05 1.49 -8.62
CA ASN A 61 -10.66 0.99 -9.86
C ASN A 61 -12.19 1.08 -9.80
N ASN A 62 -12.80 0.75 -8.66
CA ASN A 62 -14.25 0.82 -8.49
C ASN A 62 -14.77 2.27 -8.48
N GLU A 63 -14.03 3.20 -7.88
CA GLU A 63 -14.31 4.64 -7.93
C GLU A 63 -14.16 5.21 -9.34
N LYS A 64 -13.17 4.78 -10.11
CA LYS A 64 -13.01 5.21 -11.51
C LYS A 64 -14.11 4.66 -12.43
N SER A 65 -14.64 3.47 -12.16
CA SER A 65 -15.79 2.93 -12.89
C SER A 65 -17.09 3.66 -12.60
N THR A 66 -17.19 4.37 -11.46
CA THR A 66 -18.37 5.13 -11.05
C THR A 66 -18.24 6.64 -11.28
N LYS A 67 -17.02 7.15 -11.50
CA LYS A 67 -16.76 8.57 -11.76
C LYS A 67 -16.68 8.85 -13.26
N THR A 68 -17.61 9.67 -13.76
CA THR A 68 -17.54 10.24 -15.11
C THR A 68 -16.24 11.05 -15.27
N PRO A 69 -15.43 10.83 -16.33
CA PRO A 69 -14.22 11.62 -16.56
C PRO A 69 -14.55 13.12 -16.59
N GLY A 70 -13.86 13.91 -15.75
CA GLY A 70 -14.02 15.37 -15.68
C GLY A 70 -14.86 15.92 -14.52
N VAL A 71 -15.42 15.07 -13.64
CA VAL A 71 -16.18 15.52 -12.46
C VAL A 71 -15.41 15.23 -11.17
N LEU A 72 -14.82 16.27 -10.57
CA LEU A 72 -14.31 16.23 -9.20
C LEU A 72 -15.52 16.32 -8.26
N GLN A 73 -16.00 15.19 -7.75
CA GLN A 73 -17.01 15.18 -6.68
C GLN A 73 -16.33 15.64 -5.39
N LEU A 74 -16.53 16.91 -5.03
CA LEU A 74 -16.21 17.42 -3.70
C LEU A 74 -17.28 16.90 -2.74
N ASP A 75 -16.85 16.23 -1.68
CA ASP A 75 -17.75 15.89 -0.58
C ASP A 75 -18.26 17.18 0.05
N LYS A 76 -19.55 17.17 0.44
CA LYS A 76 -20.21 18.36 0.99
C LYS A 76 -19.55 18.82 2.29
N GLU A 77 -18.86 17.93 3.01
CA GLU A 77 -18.20 18.21 4.29
C GLU A 77 -16.96 19.09 4.12
N THR A 78 -16.13 18.80 3.12
CA THR A 78 -14.94 19.59 2.74
C THR A 78 -15.32 20.94 2.13
N ALA A 79 -16.49 21.03 1.47
CA ALA A 79 -16.97 22.30 0.91
C ALA A 79 -17.25 23.36 1.98
N TYR A 80 -17.66 22.98 3.20
CA TYR A 80 -17.94 23.90 4.29
C TYR A 80 -16.69 24.47 4.98
N LEU A 81 -15.51 23.86 4.79
CA LEU A 81 -14.27 24.32 5.43
C LEU A 81 -13.58 25.48 4.70
N LYS A 82 -14.20 26.04 3.64
CA LYS A 82 -13.65 27.16 2.87
C LYS A 82 -14.49 28.43 2.91
N GLU A 83 -15.23 28.64 3.99
CA GLU A 83 -15.77 29.96 4.33
C GLU A 83 -15.07 30.50 5.59
N ILE A 84 -14.34 31.60 5.37
CA ILE A 84 -13.87 32.61 6.34
C ILE A 84 -12.54 32.32 7.05
N ASP A 85 -11.49 33.00 6.58
CA ASP A 85 -10.78 34.00 7.40
C ASP A 85 -10.40 35.17 6.46
N VAL A 86 -10.89 36.37 6.78
CA VAL A 86 -10.61 37.65 6.08
C VAL A 86 -9.40 38.30 6.73
#